data_AF-A0A7S4AZM6-F1
#
_entry.id   AF-A0A7S4AZM6-F1
#
_cell.length_a   1.000
_cell.length_b   1.000
_cell.length_c   1.000
_cell.angle_alpha   90.00
_cell.angle_beta   90.00
_cell.angle_gamma   90.00
#
_symmetry.space_group_name_H-M   'P 1'
#
loop_
_entity.id
_entity.type
_entity.pdbx_description
1 polymer ?
#
loop_
_entity_poly.entity_id
_entity_poly.type
_entity_poly.pdbx_seq_one_letter_code
_entity_poly.pdbx_strand_id
1 'polypeptide(L)'
;APPLPPLAPSFLIEVSVLTDNYPADTTWAVLHDGTEVATGGPYELAGVFYNASVRVPNGVSVFQIYDAFGDGICCASGNGRWAVVIDGDVVASGGEFTDQASFSFQTPAPKPLDSPPAPLSPFFSPLLPPPLSPPLSPPLSPPL
;
A
#
# COMPACT_ATOMS: atom_id res chain seq x y z
N ALA A 1 -14.37 -16.25 38.21
CA ALA A 1 -14.07 -16.65 36.83
C ALA A 1 -12.56 -16.58 36.64
N PRO A 2 -11.92 -17.50 35.90
CA PRO A 2 -10.53 -17.31 35.50
C PRO A 2 -10.42 -16.02 34.66
N PRO A 3 -9.34 -15.24 34.79
CA PRO A 3 -9.09 -14.14 33.88
C PRO A 3 -8.93 -14.71 32.46
N LEU A 4 -9.64 -14.09 31.50
CA LEU A 4 -9.48 -14.43 30.09
C LEU A 4 -8.01 -14.25 29.70
N PRO A 5 -7.41 -15.20 28.95
CA PRO A 5 -6.07 -15.02 28.42
C PRO A 5 -5.98 -13.68 27.68
N PRO A 6 -4.85 -12.96 27.79
CA PRO A 6 -4.62 -11.78 26.97
C PRO A 6 -4.77 -12.19 25.50
N LEU A 7 -5.66 -11.52 24.78
CA LEU A 7 -5.79 -11.73 23.34
C LEU A 7 -4.43 -11.40 22.72
N ALA A 8 -3.84 -12.37 22.01
CA ALA A 8 -2.54 -12.17 21.37
C ALA A 8 -2.59 -10.90 20.49
N PRO A 9 -1.52 -10.09 20.47
CA PRO A 9 -1.48 -8.92 19.62
C PRO A 9 -1.65 -9.36 18.16
N SER A 10 -2.59 -8.73 17.47
CA SER A 10 -2.94 -9.00 16.07
C SER A 10 -3.09 -7.69 15.32
N PHE A 11 -2.69 -7.71 14.06
CA PHE A 11 -2.71 -6.58 13.14
C PHE A 11 -3.97 -6.66 12.28
N LEU A 12 -4.61 -5.53 12.05
CA LEU A 12 -5.74 -5.43 11.14
C LEU A 12 -5.23 -5.23 9.72
N ILE A 13 -5.41 -6.23 8.87
CA ILE A 13 -5.21 -6.11 7.43
C ILE A 13 -6.55 -5.71 6.82
N GLU A 14 -6.59 -4.60 6.11
CA GLU A 14 -7.73 -4.19 5.30
C GLU A 14 -7.36 -4.23 3.83
N VAL A 15 -8.15 -4.93 3.04
CA VAL A 15 -8.06 -4.97 1.58
C VAL A 15 -9.21 -4.14 1.03
N SER A 16 -8.89 -3.15 0.22
CA SER A 16 -9.87 -2.35 -0.52
C SER A 16 -9.67 -2.58 -2.00
N VAL A 17 -10.74 -2.92 -2.71
CA VAL A 17 -10.76 -3.13 -4.16
C VAL A 17 -11.83 -2.23 -4.75
N LEU A 18 -11.43 -1.31 -5.62
CA LEU A 18 -12.30 -0.66 -6.58
C LEU A 18 -12.39 -1.54 -7.81
N THR A 19 -13.59 -2.02 -8.11
CA THR A 19 -13.85 -2.83 -9.31
C THR A 19 -13.80 -1.99 -10.58
N ASP A 20 -13.43 -2.64 -11.68
CA ASP A 20 -13.42 -2.10 -13.03
C ASP A 20 -14.80 -2.35 -13.71
N ASN A 21 -14.86 -2.41 -15.05
CA ASN A 21 -16.12 -2.72 -15.74
C ASN A 21 -16.49 -4.22 -15.70
N TYR A 22 -15.54 -5.10 -15.33
CA TYR A 22 -15.72 -6.56 -15.25
C TYR A 22 -15.47 -7.09 -13.82
N PRO A 23 -16.29 -6.66 -12.83
CA PRO A 23 -16.11 -6.99 -11.42
C PRO A 23 -16.14 -8.50 -11.12
N ALA A 24 -16.80 -9.28 -11.97
CA ALA A 24 -16.97 -10.72 -11.79
C ALA A 24 -15.69 -11.52 -12.04
N ASP A 25 -14.71 -10.93 -12.73
CA ASP A 25 -13.45 -11.59 -13.07
C ASP A 25 -12.38 -11.39 -11.98
N THR A 26 -12.56 -10.37 -11.13
CA THR A 26 -11.63 -10.03 -10.04
C THR A 26 -11.88 -10.89 -8.79
N THR A 27 -10.87 -11.64 -8.38
CA THR A 27 -10.84 -12.35 -7.09
C THR A 27 -9.52 -12.12 -6.37
N TRP A 28 -9.48 -12.28 -5.05
CA TRP A 28 -8.23 -12.17 -4.31
C TRP A 28 -8.22 -13.05 -3.06
N ALA A 29 -7.02 -13.32 -2.57
CA ALA A 29 -6.74 -14.04 -1.35
C ALA A 29 -5.62 -13.38 -0.55
N VAL A 30 -5.71 -13.46 0.77
CA VAL A 30 -4.63 -13.15 1.71
C VAL A 30 -4.20 -14.45 2.36
N LEU A 31 -2.94 -14.79 2.21
CA LEU A 31 -2.32 -15.94 2.86
C LEU A 31 -1.40 -15.45 3.97
N HIS A 32 -1.55 -15.97 5.18
CA HIS A 32 -0.69 -15.71 6.33
C HIS A 32 0.11 -16.97 6.65
N ASP A 33 1.44 -16.89 6.57
CA ASP A 33 2.36 -18.02 6.74
C ASP A 33 1.95 -19.27 5.93
N GLY A 34 1.44 -19.04 4.72
CA GLY A 34 0.98 -20.09 3.79
C GLY A 34 -0.45 -20.58 4.02
N THR A 35 -1.17 -20.06 5.03
CA THR A 35 -2.58 -20.39 5.29
C THR A 35 -3.48 -19.27 4.78
N GLU A 36 -4.51 -19.60 4.00
CA GLU A 36 -5.52 -18.61 3.59
C GLU A 36 -6.31 -18.09 4.80
N VAL A 37 -6.31 -16.77 4.99
CA VAL A 37 -6.99 -16.10 6.12
C VAL A 37 -8.14 -15.19 5.69
N ALA A 38 -8.12 -14.73 4.44
CA ALA A 38 -9.20 -13.93 3.86
C ALA A 38 -9.23 -14.10 2.34
N THR A 39 -10.44 -14.00 1.77
CA THR A 39 -10.68 -13.99 0.34
C THR A 39 -11.74 -12.97 -0.02
N GLY A 40 -11.79 -12.58 -1.28
CA GLY A 40 -12.83 -11.72 -1.80
C GLY A 40 -13.02 -11.88 -3.30
N GLY A 41 -14.12 -11.31 -3.78
CA GLY A 41 -14.63 -11.56 -5.12
C GLY A 41 -15.18 -12.99 -5.28
N PRO A 42 -15.70 -13.32 -6.47
CA PRO A 42 -15.97 -12.41 -7.59
C PRO A 42 -17.03 -11.37 -7.21
N TYR A 43 -17.00 -10.19 -7.84
CA TYR A 43 -17.86 -9.06 -7.48
C TYR A 43 -19.00 -8.83 -8.49
N GLU A 44 -20.10 -8.20 -8.05
CA GLU A 44 -21.28 -8.00 -8.90
C GLU A 44 -21.37 -6.60 -9.52
N LEU A 45 -20.88 -5.57 -8.82
CA LEU A 45 -21.04 -4.18 -9.23
C LEU A 45 -19.73 -3.58 -9.72
N ALA A 46 -19.78 -2.95 -10.88
CA ALA A 46 -18.66 -2.23 -11.50
C ALA A 46 -18.49 -0.84 -10.86
N GLY A 47 -17.24 -0.38 -10.73
CA GLY A 47 -16.93 0.96 -10.21
C GLY A 47 -17.28 1.19 -8.73
N VAL A 48 -17.34 0.12 -7.93
CA VAL A 48 -17.69 0.18 -6.49
C VAL A 48 -16.50 -0.28 -5.64
N PHE A 49 -16.34 0.31 -4.46
CA PHE A 49 -15.37 -0.15 -3.47
C PHE A 49 -15.93 -1.32 -2.66
N TYR A 50 -15.19 -2.41 -2.67
CA TYR A 50 -15.35 -3.53 -1.77
C TYR A 50 -14.20 -3.53 -0.77
N ASN A 51 -14.53 -3.60 0.52
CA ASN A 51 -13.58 -3.64 1.60
C ASN A 51 -13.74 -4.93 2.41
N ALA A 52 -12.62 -5.56 2.74
CA ALA A 52 -12.58 -6.72 3.61
C ALA A 52 -11.46 -6.53 4.63
N SER A 53 -11.69 -6.98 5.86
CA SER A 53 -10.74 -6.83 6.94
C SER A 53 -10.53 -8.15 7.67
N VAL A 54 -9.28 -8.50 7.97
CA VAL A 54 -8.92 -9.70 8.72
C VAL A 54 -7.85 -9.36 9.76
N ARG A 55 -7.93 -9.99 10.92
CA ARG A 55 -6.86 -9.91 11.92
C ARG A 55 -5.95 -11.12 11.85
N VAL A 56 -4.65 -10.84 11.71
CA VAL A 56 -3.60 -11.86 11.70
C VAL A 56 -2.57 -11.55 12.79
N PRO A 57 -1.90 -12.57 13.34
CA PRO A 57 -0.77 -12.33 14.24
C PRO A 57 0.42 -11.73 13.47
N ASN A 58 1.52 -11.49 14.20
CA ASN A 58 2.79 -11.17 13.58
C ASN A 58 3.27 -12.34 12.71
N GLY A 59 3.57 -12.06 11.45
CA GLY A 59 4.09 -13.05 10.51
C GLY A 59 4.23 -12.49 9.10
N VAL A 60 4.45 -13.38 8.14
CA VAL A 60 4.55 -13.02 6.72
C VAL A 60 3.18 -13.24 6.08
N SER A 61 2.66 -12.20 5.45
CA SER A 61 1.41 -12.27 4.71
C SER A 61 1.64 -12.01 3.22
N VAL A 62 0.85 -12.64 2.37
CA VAL A 62 0.89 -12.50 0.92
C VAL A 62 -0.51 -12.17 0.45
N PHE A 63 -0.68 -11.01 -0.17
CA PHE A 63 -1.88 -10.68 -0.92
C PHE A 63 -1.71 -11.14 -2.36
N GLN A 64 -2.73 -11.79 -2.90
CA GLN A 64 -2.78 -12.26 -4.27
C GLN A 64 -4.12 -11.83 -4.87
N ILE A 65 -4.08 -11.18 -6.01
CA ILE A 65 -5.27 -10.80 -6.78
C ILE A 65 -5.18 -11.45 -8.15
N TYR A 66 -6.31 -11.91 -8.63
CA TYR A 66 -6.49 -12.67 -9.86
C TYR A 66 -7.57 -12.03 -10.70
N ASP A 67 -7.35 -12.02 -12.00
CA ASP A 67 -8.34 -11.66 -12.99
C ASP A 67 -8.51 -12.85 -13.96
N ALA A 68 -9.75 -13.32 -14.11
CA ALA A 68 -10.04 -14.52 -14.88
C ALA A 68 -9.90 -14.33 -16.41
N PHE A 69 -10.07 -13.10 -16.90
CA PHE A 69 -10.01 -12.79 -18.32
C PHE A 69 -8.59 -12.42 -18.77
N GLY A 70 -7.76 -11.95 -17.85
CA GLY A 70 -6.34 -11.66 -18.05
C GLY A 70 -6.06 -10.26 -18.58
N ASP A 71 -7.06 -9.37 -18.57
CA ASP A 71 -6.92 -7.95 -18.90
C ASP A 71 -6.66 -7.09 -17.66
N GLY A 72 -6.89 -7.66 -16.47
CA GLY A 72 -6.69 -7.02 -15.19
C GLY A 72 -7.70 -5.92 -14.92
N ILE A 73 -7.54 -5.25 -13.78
CA ILE A 73 -8.57 -4.31 -13.29
C ILE A 73 -8.35 -2.86 -13.72
N CYS A 74 -7.30 -2.57 -14.50
CA CYS A 74 -6.97 -1.20 -14.90
C CYS A 74 -6.86 -0.97 -16.41
N CYS A 75 -7.22 0.27 -16.73
CA CYS A 75 -6.70 1.16 -17.74
C CYS A 75 -7.45 1.05 -19.06
N ALA A 76 -7.55 -0.15 -19.62
CA ALA A 76 -8.38 -0.41 -20.79
C ALA A 76 -9.80 -0.84 -20.39
N SER A 77 -9.91 -1.63 -19.32
CA SER A 77 -11.15 -2.26 -18.87
C SER A 77 -11.86 -1.49 -17.76
N GLY A 78 -11.27 -0.39 -17.28
CA GLY A 78 -11.87 0.49 -16.27
C GLY A 78 -10.79 1.15 -15.40
N ASN A 79 -11.18 1.97 -14.43
CA ASN A 79 -10.25 2.56 -13.46
C ASN A 79 -10.31 1.81 -12.13
N GLY A 80 -10.25 0.49 -12.17
CA GLY A 80 -10.16 -0.36 -10.99
C GLY A 80 -8.78 -0.27 -10.35
N ARG A 81 -8.73 -0.50 -9.04
CA ARG A 81 -7.49 -0.52 -8.25
C ARG A 81 -7.71 -1.25 -6.94
N TRP A 82 -6.64 -1.73 -6.34
CA TRP A 82 -6.64 -2.33 -5.01
C TRP A 82 -5.63 -1.64 -4.10
N ALA A 83 -5.86 -1.72 -2.80
CA ALA A 83 -4.98 -1.27 -1.75
C ALA A 83 -5.04 -2.22 -0.55
N VAL A 84 -3.88 -2.46 0.06
CA VAL A 84 -3.72 -3.23 1.29
C VAL A 84 -3.20 -2.29 2.38
N VAL A 85 -3.90 -2.27 3.50
CA VAL A 85 -3.65 -1.41 4.66
C VAL A 85 -3.39 -2.27 5.88
N ILE A 86 -2.39 -1.94 6.69
CA ILE A 86 -2.11 -2.60 7.98
C ILE A 86 -2.19 -1.55 9.09
N ASP A 87 -3.10 -1.74 10.04
CA ASP A 87 -3.32 -0.82 11.17
C ASP A 87 -3.45 0.68 10.76
N GLY A 88 -3.98 0.93 9.57
CA GLY A 88 -4.18 2.27 9.00
C GLY A 88 -3.08 2.74 8.04
N ASP A 89 -1.95 2.03 7.93
CA ASP A 89 -0.87 2.37 7.00
C ASP A 89 -1.01 1.59 5.68
N VAL A 90 -1.02 2.29 4.55
CA VAL A 90 -1.05 1.67 3.22
C VAL A 90 0.32 1.03 2.94
N VAL A 91 0.35 -0.31 2.87
CA VAL A 91 1.59 -1.05 2.62
C VAL A 91 1.76 -1.43 1.14
N ALA A 92 0.65 -1.53 0.41
CA ALA A 92 0.65 -1.73 -1.03
C ALA A 92 -0.61 -1.21 -1.68
N SER A 93 -0.47 -0.87 -2.96
CA SER A 93 -1.58 -0.54 -3.84
C SER A 93 -1.19 -0.84 -5.28
N GLY A 94 -2.17 -1.17 -6.10
CA GLY A 94 -1.96 -1.48 -7.50
C GLY A 94 -3.26 -1.54 -8.28
N GLY A 95 -3.17 -1.96 -9.54
CA GLY A 95 -4.31 -2.08 -10.44
C GLY A 95 -3.89 -2.51 -11.84
N GLU A 96 -2.64 -2.21 -12.21
CA GLU A 96 -2.02 -2.67 -13.45
C GLU A 96 -1.44 -4.07 -13.28
N PHE A 97 -2.16 -5.09 -13.74
CA PHE A 97 -1.69 -6.46 -13.91
C PHE A 97 -2.48 -7.11 -15.06
N THR A 98 -2.08 -8.30 -15.50
CA THR A 98 -2.85 -9.10 -16.46
C THR A 98 -3.68 -10.12 -15.70
N ASP A 99 -3.18 -11.35 -15.56
CA ASP A 99 -3.92 -12.47 -14.98
C ASP A 99 -3.82 -12.50 -13.45
N GLN A 100 -2.70 -12.07 -12.87
CA GLN A 100 -2.55 -11.95 -11.43
C GLN A 100 -1.50 -10.93 -11.01
N ALA A 101 -1.62 -10.47 -9.76
CA ALA A 101 -0.53 -9.84 -9.03
C ALA A 101 -0.38 -10.45 -7.63
N SER A 102 0.84 -10.43 -7.10
CA SER A 102 1.12 -10.86 -5.74
C SER A 102 2.03 -9.88 -5.02
N PHE A 103 1.75 -9.65 -3.74
CA PHE A 103 2.51 -8.75 -2.90
C PHE A 103 2.72 -9.37 -1.52
N SER A 104 3.98 -9.55 -1.13
CA SER A 104 4.35 -10.03 0.20
C SER A 104 4.65 -8.86 1.12
N PHE A 105 4.14 -8.96 2.35
CA PHE A 105 4.35 -7.96 3.38
C PHE A 105 4.49 -8.63 4.75
N GLN A 106 5.24 -7.99 5.62
CA GLN A 106 5.35 -8.42 7.01
C GLN A 106 4.42 -7.56 7.84
N THR A 107 3.60 -8.18 8.67
CA THR A 107 2.97 -7.44 9.76
C THR A 107 4.09 -7.05 10.73
N PRO A 108 4.24 -5.77 11.10
CA PRO A 108 5.29 -5.35 12.03
C PRO A 108 5.25 -6.20 13.30
N ALA A 109 6.37 -6.37 14.00
CA ALA A 109 6.27 -6.91 15.35
C ALA A 109 5.43 -5.95 16.21
N PRO A 110 4.55 -6.46 17.11
CA PRO A 110 3.83 -5.60 18.03
C PRO A 110 4.86 -4.79 18.78
N LYS A 111 4.88 -3.48 18.56
CA LYS A 111 5.79 -2.62 19.30
C LYS A 111 5.44 -2.83 20.77
N PRO A 112 6.39 -3.21 21.65
CA PRO A 112 6.09 -3.31 23.07
C PRO A 112 5.48 -1.98 23.52
N LEU A 113 4.30 -2.06 24.13
CA LEU A 113 3.47 -0.92 24.55
C LEU A 113 4.24 0.08 25.44
N ASP A 114 5.33 -0.37 26.05
CA ASP A 114 6.21 0.41 26.93
C ASP A 114 7.39 1.08 26.22
N SER A 115 7.45 1.10 24.88
CA SER A 115 8.49 1.85 24.19
C SER A 115 8.34 3.34 24.51
N PRO A 116 9.31 4.01 25.18
CA PRO A 116 9.23 5.44 25.42
C PRO A 116 9.02 6.17 24.08
N PRO A 117 8.22 7.26 24.05
CA PRO A 117 8.10 8.06 22.84
C PRO A 117 9.49 8.46 22.36
N ALA A 118 9.76 8.22 21.08
CA ALA A 118 11.06 8.52 20.49
C ALA A 118 11.39 10.00 20.75
N PRO A 119 12.64 10.35 21.11
CA PRO A 119 13.02 11.74 21.24
C PRO A 119 12.78 12.45 19.92
N LEU A 120 12.07 13.58 19.95
CA LEU A 120 11.89 14.46 18.81
C LEU A 120 13.28 14.89 18.32
N SER A 121 13.75 14.31 17.22
CA SER A 121 14.99 14.73 16.59
C SER A 121 14.86 16.20 16.15
N PRO A 122 15.73 17.12 16.57
CA PRO A 122 15.73 18.47 16.03
C PRO A 122 16.20 18.42 14.56
N PHE A 123 15.28 18.76 13.65
CA PHE A 123 15.60 19.02 12.24
C PHE A 123 16.52 20.24 12.17
N PHE A 124 17.85 20.03 12.20
CA PHE A 124 18.79 21.02 11.68
C PHE A 124 19.06 20.71 10.22
N SER A 125 18.23 21.27 9.34
CA SER A 125 18.56 21.36 7.91
C SER A 125 19.70 22.37 7.74
N PRO A 126 20.82 22.03 7.07
CA PRO A 126 21.82 23.03 6.72
C PRO A 126 21.25 23.95 5.64
N LEU A 127 21.23 25.26 5.91
CA LEU A 127 20.90 26.29 4.93
C LEU A 127 22.02 26.32 3.88
N LEU A 128 21.76 25.81 2.68
CA LEU A 128 22.70 25.89 1.56
C LEU A 128 22.97 27.39 1.23
N PRO A 129 24.24 27.84 1.12
CA PRO A 129 24.52 29.21 0.70
C PRO A 129 24.08 29.45 -0.75
N PRO A 130 23.64 30.67 -1.09
CA PRO A 130 23.25 30.99 -2.46
C PRO A 130 24.45 30.90 -3.42
N PRO A 131 24.25 30.49 -4.68
CA PRO A 131 25.32 30.47 -5.67
C PRO A 131 25.77 31.90 -6.01
N LEU A 132 27.08 32.14 -5.98
CA LEU A 132 27.70 33.40 -6.36
C LEU A 132 27.54 33.60 -7.88
N SER A 133 26.76 34.59 -8.30
CA SER A 133 26.63 34.93 -9.73
C SER A 133 27.96 35.43 -10.30
N PRO A 134 28.31 35.10 -11.56
CA PRO A 134 29.50 35.65 -12.21
C PRO A 134 29.31 37.13 -12.59
N PRO A 135 30.38 37.93 -12.69
CA PRO A 135 30.29 39.33 -13.10
C PRO A 135 29.95 39.45 -14.59
N LEU A 136 29.12 40.45 -14.90
CA LEU A 136 28.69 40.82 -16.24
C LEU A 136 29.88 41.42 -17.02
N SER A 137 30.30 40.77 -18.11
CA SER A 137 31.25 41.37 -19.06
C SER A 137 30.62 42.59 -19.74
N PRO A 138 31.37 43.69 -19.96
CA PRO A 138 30.86 44.86 -20.67
C PRO A 138 30.69 44.58 -22.17
N PRO A 139 29.80 45.30 -22.87
CA PRO A 139 29.70 45.20 -24.32
C PRO A 139 30.87 45.95 -24.97
N LEU A 140 31.60 45.30 -25.87
CA LEU A 140 32.53 46.02 -26.74
C LEU A 140 31.83 46.30 -28.08
N SER A 141 31.75 47.60 -28.39
CA SER A 141 31.13 48.23 -29.55
C SER A 141 31.63 47.72 -30.93
N PRO A 142 30.85 47.91 -32.01
CA PRO A 142 31.37 47.95 -33.39
C PRO A 142 32.09 49.31 -33.62
N PRO A 143 32.81 49.64 -34.73
CA PRO A 143 32.73 49.10 -36.10
C PRO A 143 34.07 49.03 -36.90
N LEU A 144 34.03 48.52 -38.14
CA LEU A 144 34.33 49.27 -39.38
C LEU A 144 33.83 48.47 -40.60
#